data_AF-A0A2G2ZJ50-F1
#
_entry.id   AF-A0A2G2ZJ50-F1
#
_cell.length_a   1.000
_cell.length_b   1.000
_cell.length_c   1.000
_cell.angle_alpha   90.00
_cell.angle_beta   90.00
_cell.angle_gamma   90.00
#
_symmetry.space_group_name_H-M   'P 1'
#
loop_
_entity.id
_entity.type
_entity.pdbx_description
1 polymer ?
#
loop_
_entity_poly.entity_id
_entity_poly.type
_entity_poly.pdbx_seq_one_letter_code
_entity_poly.pdbx_strand_id
1 'polypeptide(L)'
;MIESGRLKYIRTHQKQLRVAMYNMLQEAILHGETNPSSQGKRVVLPSTFTGGTRYIIQNYQDAMAMYKWVGYPDIFITFTCNPKWPEIQRFVASKGLNPEDRPDILSKVFKIKLDSLIKDL
;
A
#
# COMPACT_ATOMS: atom_id res chain seq x y z
N MET A 1 -21.48 -0.78 -4.26
CA MET A 1 -20.16 -0.59 -3.61
C MET A 1 -19.15 -1.58 -4.19
N ILE A 2 -18.04 -1.09 -4.74
CA ILE A 2 -17.02 -1.90 -5.43
C ILE A 2 -16.41 -2.97 -4.51
N GLU A 3 -16.13 -2.60 -3.26
CA GLU A 3 -15.46 -3.49 -2.30
C GLU A 3 -16.30 -4.72 -1.89
N SER A 4 -17.61 -4.51 -1.74
CA SER A 4 -18.54 -5.62 -1.47
C SER A 4 -18.61 -6.61 -2.63
N GLY A 5 -18.48 -6.12 -3.88
CA GLY A 5 -18.36 -6.96 -5.08
C GLY A 5 -17.08 -7.79 -5.09
N ARG A 6 -15.95 -7.19 -4.73
CA ARG A 6 -14.65 -7.89 -4.63
C ARG A 6 -14.68 -8.99 -3.57
N LEU A 7 -15.22 -8.71 -2.39
CA LEU A 7 -15.36 -9.69 -1.32
C LEU A 7 -16.29 -10.85 -1.72
N LYS A 8 -17.39 -10.56 -2.43
CA LYS A 8 -18.28 -11.59 -2.97
C LYS A 8 -17.55 -12.47 -3.98
N TYR A 9 -16.78 -11.87 -4.89
CA TYR A 9 -15.98 -12.60 -5.87
C TYR A 9 -14.95 -13.51 -5.19
N ILE A 10 -14.18 -12.99 -4.23
CA ILE A 10 -13.19 -13.77 -3.47
C ILE A 10 -13.87 -14.94 -2.77
N ARG A 11 -15.03 -14.71 -2.14
CA ARG A 11 -15.81 -15.75 -1.44
C ARG A 11 -16.27 -16.88 -2.37
N THR A 12 -16.71 -16.57 -3.58
CA THR A 12 -17.26 -17.57 -4.52
C THR A 12 -16.18 -18.27 -5.36
N HIS A 13 -15.02 -17.63 -5.58
CA HIS A 13 -13.96 -18.13 -6.47
C HIS A 13 -12.70 -18.65 -5.75
N GLN A 14 -12.81 -19.08 -4.49
CA GLN A 14 -11.69 -19.57 -3.67
C GLN A 14 -10.84 -20.67 -4.36
N LYS A 15 -11.46 -21.57 -5.12
CA LYS A 15 -10.73 -22.63 -5.86
C LYS A 15 -9.82 -22.06 -6.95
N GLN A 16 -10.28 -21.05 -7.68
CA GLN A 16 -9.52 -20.41 -8.76
C GLN A 16 -8.36 -19.58 -8.19
N LEU A 17 -8.54 -19.00 -7.01
CA LEU A 17 -7.52 -18.26 -6.27
C LEU A 17 -6.48 -19.18 -5.60
N ARG A 18 -6.49 -20.48 -5.90
CA ARG A 18 -5.58 -21.51 -5.35
C ARG A 18 -5.49 -21.49 -3.83
N VAL A 19 -6.58 -21.10 -3.17
CA VAL A 19 -6.62 -20.93 -1.72
C VAL A 19 -6.25 -22.21 -0.96
N ALA A 20 -6.55 -23.37 -1.56
CA ALA A 20 -6.24 -24.69 -1.02
C ALA A 20 -4.74 -24.89 -0.74
N MET A 21 -3.83 -24.25 -1.50
CA MET A 21 -2.39 -24.33 -1.23
C MET A 21 -2.03 -23.70 0.12
N TYR A 22 -2.74 -22.65 0.53
CA TYR A 22 -2.52 -22.00 1.81
C TYR A 22 -3.11 -22.81 2.97
N ASN A 23 -4.24 -23.49 2.75
CA ASN A 23 -4.78 -24.42 3.73
C ASN A 23 -3.81 -25.57 3.96
N MET A 24 -3.28 -26.23 2.92
CA MET A 24 -2.31 -27.32 3.09
C MET A 24 -1.05 -26.87 3.86
N LEU A 25 -0.52 -25.67 3.57
CA LEU A 25 0.65 -25.14 4.27
C LEU A 25 0.34 -24.85 5.75
N GLN A 26 -0.84 -24.30 6.03
CA GLN A 26 -1.27 -23.99 7.39
C GLN A 26 -1.69 -25.24 8.18
N GLU A 27 -2.36 -26.20 7.52
CA GLU A 27 -2.76 -27.50 8.06
C GLU A 27 -1.53 -28.35 8.40
N ALA A 28 -0.49 -28.33 7.56
CA ALA A 28 0.80 -28.97 7.86
C ALA A 28 1.52 -28.34 9.09
N ILE A 29 1.23 -27.07 9.41
CA ILE A 29 1.78 -26.37 10.58
C ILE A 29 0.89 -26.55 11.82
N LEU A 30 -0.43 -26.74 11.66
CA LEU A 30 -1.41 -26.65 12.75
C LEU A 30 -2.12 -27.97 13.12
N HIS A 31 -2.06 -29.05 12.33
CA HIS A 31 -2.84 -30.24 12.66
C HIS A 31 -2.25 -31.07 13.80
N GLY A 32 -2.72 -30.74 15.01
CA GLY A 32 -3.09 -31.70 16.05
C GLY A 32 -4.61 -31.85 16.25
N GLU A 33 -5.49 -31.08 15.59
CA GLU A 33 -6.95 -31.16 15.88
C GLU A 33 -7.85 -31.19 14.64
N THR A 34 -8.77 -32.17 14.64
CA THR A 34 -9.49 -32.68 13.47
C THR A 34 -10.99 -32.73 13.77
N ASN A 35 -11.70 -31.60 13.80
CA ASN A 35 -13.16 -31.62 13.96
C ASN A 35 -13.88 -30.72 12.92
N PRO A 36 -14.49 -31.30 11.86
CA PRO A 36 -15.03 -30.53 10.73
C PRO A 36 -16.42 -29.90 10.96
N SER A 37 -17.10 -30.22 12.05
CA SER A 37 -18.54 -29.97 12.24
C SER A 37 -18.90 -28.63 12.91
N SER A 38 -17.92 -27.89 13.44
CA SER A 38 -18.14 -26.60 14.14
C SER A 38 -17.57 -25.38 13.40
N GLN A 39 -16.90 -25.58 12.26
CA GLN A 39 -16.21 -24.49 11.56
C GLN A 39 -17.11 -23.87 10.48
N GLY A 40 -17.44 -22.58 10.65
CA GLY A 40 -17.98 -21.77 9.56
C GLY A 40 -17.08 -21.82 8.32
N LYS A 41 -17.63 -21.59 7.13
CA LYS A 41 -16.89 -21.67 5.87
C LYS A 41 -15.73 -20.67 5.86
N ARG A 42 -14.51 -21.16 6.06
CA ARG A 42 -13.29 -20.33 6.09
C ARG A 42 -13.01 -19.77 4.69
N VAL A 43 -13.04 -18.45 4.57
CA VAL A 43 -12.68 -17.73 3.33
C VAL A 43 -11.31 -17.10 3.52
N VAL A 44 -10.38 -17.46 2.65
CA VAL A 44 -9.03 -16.92 2.66
C VAL A 44 -8.98 -15.73 1.73
N LEU A 45 -8.67 -14.57 2.30
CA LEU A 45 -8.38 -13.37 1.52
C LEU A 45 -6.97 -13.50 0.90
N PRO A 46 -6.82 -13.38 -0.43
CA PRO A 46 -5.51 -13.42 -1.09
C PRO A 46 -4.67 -12.18 -0.75
N SER A 47 -3.36 -12.22 -1.04
CA SER A 47 -2.46 -11.06 -0.88
C SER A 47 -2.83 -9.88 -1.80
N THR A 48 -3.58 -10.13 -2.89
CA THR A 48 -4.11 -9.09 -3.78
C THR A 48 -5.24 -8.26 -3.15
N PHE A 49 -5.76 -8.67 -1.99
CA PHE A 49 -6.73 -7.90 -1.22
C PHE A 49 -6.02 -6.86 -0.35
N THR A 50 -6.01 -5.61 -0.80
CA THR A 50 -5.37 -4.47 -0.12
C THR A 50 -5.89 -4.30 1.31
N GLY A 51 -4.98 -4.07 2.26
CA GLY A 51 -5.31 -3.88 3.68
C GLY A 51 -5.54 -5.18 4.46
N GLY A 52 -5.57 -6.35 3.81
CA GLY A 52 -5.61 -7.63 4.49
C GLY A 52 -4.25 -8.02 5.09
N THR A 53 -4.25 -8.93 6.08
CA THR A 53 -3.01 -9.42 6.73
C THR A 53 -2.00 -9.98 5.71
N ARG A 54 -2.47 -10.76 4.74
CA ARG A 54 -1.61 -11.35 3.70
C ARG A 54 -1.03 -10.32 2.73
N TYR A 55 -1.75 -9.23 2.46
CA TYR A 55 -1.24 -8.11 1.67
C TYR A 55 -0.04 -7.45 2.37
N ILE A 56 -0.16 -7.21 3.68
CA ILE A 56 0.93 -6.61 4.48
C ILE A 56 2.14 -7.54 4.55
N ILE A 57 1.93 -8.84 4.81
CA ILE A 57 3.02 -9.83 4.88
C ILE A 57 3.76 -9.93 3.54
N GLN A 58 3.03 -10.00 2.42
CA GLN A 58 3.65 -10.05 1.09
C GLN A 58 4.49 -8.80 0.84
N ASN A 59 3.96 -7.60 1.10
CA ASN A 59 4.70 -6.36 0.93
C ASN A 59 5.98 -6.31 1.79
N TYR A 60 5.91 -6.84 3.01
CA TYR A 60 7.09 -6.95 3.88
C TYR A 60 8.14 -7.90 3.30
N GLN A 61 7.73 -9.08 2.82
CA GLN A 61 8.62 -10.05 2.19
C GLN A 61 9.29 -9.48 0.93
N ASP A 62 8.52 -8.78 0.10
CA ASP A 62 9.02 -8.12 -1.11
C ASP A 62 10.02 -7.00 -0.74
N ALA A 63 9.73 -6.21 0.29
CA ALA A 63 10.65 -5.20 0.80
C ALA A 63 11.95 -5.82 1.34
N MET A 64 11.87 -6.97 2.04
CA MET A 64 13.05 -7.69 2.51
C MET A 64 13.87 -8.31 1.38
N ALA A 65 13.21 -8.78 0.31
CA ALA A 65 13.90 -9.25 -0.88
C ALA A 65 14.64 -8.11 -1.58
N MET A 66 14.01 -6.95 -1.71
CA MET A 66 14.64 -5.72 -2.23
C MET A 66 15.81 -5.30 -1.35
N TYR A 67 15.63 -5.30 -0.03
CA TYR A 67 16.68 -4.99 0.95
C TYR A 67 17.91 -5.89 0.80
N LYS A 68 17.70 -7.19 0.60
CA LYS A 68 18.80 -8.15 0.35
C LYS A 68 19.53 -7.87 -0.97
N TRP A 69 18.82 -7.39 -1.99
CA TRP A 69 19.38 -7.18 -3.33
C TRP A 69 20.05 -5.80 -3.48
N VAL A 70 19.40 -4.72 -3.05
CA VAL A 70 19.90 -3.33 -3.15
C VAL A 70 20.88 -3.00 -2.03
N GLY A 71 20.67 -3.56 -0.83
CA GLY A 71 21.40 -3.20 0.39
C GLY A 71 20.54 -2.46 1.41
N TYR A 72 21.15 -2.14 2.57
CA TYR A 72 20.49 -1.41 3.65
C TYR A 72 20.32 0.06 3.27
N PRO A 73 19.12 0.66 3.42
CA PRO A 73 18.95 2.09 3.22
C PRO A 73 19.62 2.86 4.36
N ASP A 74 20.63 3.67 4.06
CA ASP A 74 21.35 4.44 5.09
C ASP A 74 20.49 5.54 5.73
N ILE A 75 19.56 6.11 4.97
CA ILE A 75 18.72 7.22 5.40
C ILE A 75 17.26 7.06 4.96
N PHE A 76 16.33 7.48 5.81
CA PHE A 76 14.91 7.62 5.48
C PHE A 76 14.50 9.10 5.58
N ILE A 77 14.22 9.73 4.44
CA ILE A 77 13.88 11.16 4.37
C ILE A 77 12.39 11.32 4.09
N THR A 78 11.71 12.07 4.96
CA THR A 78 10.35 12.55 4.70
C THR A 78 10.42 13.96 4.15
N PHE A 79 9.93 14.17 2.93
CA PHE A 79 9.82 15.48 2.30
C PHE A 79 8.35 15.92 2.22
N THR A 80 8.02 17.07 2.82
CA THR A 80 6.64 17.56 2.94
C THR A 80 6.47 18.87 2.16
N CYS A 81 5.38 18.98 1.39
CA CYS A 81 5.03 20.22 0.70
C CYS A 81 4.68 21.33 1.71
N ASN A 82 5.24 22.53 1.52
CA ASN A 82 4.90 23.71 2.34
C ASN A 82 4.15 24.76 1.49
N PRO A 83 2.85 25.00 1.74
CA PRO A 83 2.07 26.02 1.03
C PRO A 83 2.63 27.45 1.18
N LYS A 84 3.46 27.71 2.19
CA LYS A 84 4.08 29.02 2.44
C LYS A 84 5.33 29.29 1.61
N TRP A 85 5.73 28.39 0.70
CA TRP A 85 6.87 28.64 -0.15
C TRP A 85 6.67 29.89 -1.03
N PRO A 86 7.71 30.74 -1.22
CA PRO A 86 7.60 31.99 -1.96
C PRO A 86 7.07 31.84 -3.39
N GLU A 87 7.40 30.73 -4.07
CA GLU A 87 6.92 30.41 -5.41
C GLU A 87 5.39 30.27 -5.44
N ILE A 88 4.81 29.59 -4.44
CA ILE A 88 3.38 29.39 -4.30
C ILE A 88 2.71 30.72 -3.92
N GLN A 89 3.25 31.39 -2.89
CA GLN A 89 2.68 32.64 -2.38
C GLN A 89 2.66 33.74 -3.46
N ARG A 90 3.72 33.87 -4.27
CA ARG A 90 3.75 34.82 -5.39
C ARG A 90 2.66 34.56 -6.42
N PHE A 91 2.47 33.30 -6.81
CA PHE A 91 1.43 32.93 -7.77
C PHE A 91 0.03 33.23 -7.22
N VAL A 92 -0.21 32.82 -5.98
CA VAL A 92 -1.51 32.91 -5.31
C VAL A 92 -1.89 34.36 -5.01
N ALA A 93 -0.95 35.16 -4.48
CA ALA A 93 -1.17 36.58 -4.18
C ALA A 93 -1.54 37.39 -5.43
N SER A 94 -0.93 37.08 -6.58
CA SER A 94 -1.25 37.77 -7.85
C SER A 94 -2.68 37.53 -8.35
N LYS A 95 -3.35 36.49 -7.83
CA LYS A 95 -4.69 36.07 -8.25
C LYS A 95 -5.75 36.19 -7.16
N GLY A 96 -5.37 36.61 -5.94
CA GLY A 96 -6.26 36.65 -4.78
C GLY A 96 -6.85 35.29 -4.41
N LEU A 97 -6.13 34.19 -4.70
CA LEU A 97 -6.55 32.83 -4.38
C LEU A 97 -5.98 32.40 -3.03
N ASN A 98 -6.32 31.19 -2.58
CA ASN A 98 -5.57 30.45 -1.59
C ASN A 98 -4.72 29.34 -2.26
N PRO A 99 -3.64 28.86 -1.62
CA PRO A 99 -2.86 27.74 -2.16
C PRO A 99 -3.70 26.46 -2.39
N GLU A 100 -4.73 26.28 -1.56
CA GLU A 100 -5.67 25.17 -1.58
C GLU A 100 -6.51 25.13 -2.87
N ASP A 101 -6.78 26.30 -3.45
CA ASP A 101 -7.57 26.44 -4.67
C ASP A 101 -6.81 25.96 -5.91
N ARG A 102 -5.49 25.77 -5.80
CA ARG A 102 -4.58 25.40 -6.91
C ARG A 102 -3.65 24.25 -6.53
N PRO A 103 -4.19 23.05 -6.31
CA PRO A 103 -3.41 21.86 -5.93
C PRO A 103 -2.41 21.43 -7.02
N ASP A 104 -2.65 21.79 -8.28
CA ASP A 104 -1.73 21.55 -9.39
C ASP A 104 -0.42 22.32 -9.22
N ILE A 105 -0.47 23.56 -8.73
CA ILE A 105 0.73 24.37 -8.45
C ILE A 105 1.49 23.82 -7.25
N LEU A 106 0.79 23.45 -6.17
CA LEU A 106 1.39 22.79 -5.01
C LEU A 106 2.17 21.54 -5.43
N SER A 107 1.54 20.68 -6.24
CA SER A 107 2.14 19.43 -6.72
C SER A 107 3.37 19.66 -7.60
N LYS A 108 3.32 20.67 -8.49
CA LYS A 108 4.45 21.03 -9.35
C LYS A 108 5.64 21.58 -8.56
N VAL A 109 5.39 22.52 -7.64
CA VAL A 109 6.46 23.09 -6.81
C VAL A 109 7.05 22.04 -5.89
N PHE A 110 6.22 21.17 -5.31
CA PHE A 110 6.68 20.02 -4.54
C PHE A 110 7.62 19.13 -5.36
N LYS A 111 7.22 18.74 -6.57
CA LYS A 111 8.03 17.89 -7.44
C LYS A 111 9.37 18.54 -7.81
N ILE A 112 9.37 19.84 -8.15
CA ILE A 112 10.61 20.59 -8.45
C ILE A 112 11.55 20.60 -7.24
N LYS A 113 11.03 20.88 -6.04
CA LYS A 113 11.85 20.89 -4.81
C LYS A 113 12.35 19.50 -4.44
N LEU A 114 11.52 18.46 -4.62
CA LEU A 114 11.90 17.07 -4.39
C LEU A 114 13.03 16.64 -5.34
N ASP A 115 12.92 16.99 -6.63
CA ASP A 115 13.96 16.66 -7.61
C ASP A 115 15.27 17.41 -7.32
N SER A 116 15.19 18.65 -6.83
CA SER A 116 16.36 19.39 -6.35
C SER A 116 17.01 18.67 -5.17
N LEU A 117 16.22 18.24 -4.17
CA LEU A 117 16.72 17.50 -3.02
C LEU A 117 17.40 16.19 -3.45
N ILE A 118 16.78 15.43 -4.36
CA ILE A 118 17.36 14.18 -4.86
C ILE A 118 18.66 14.42 -5.62
N LYS A 119 18.80 15.56 -6.30
CA LYS A 119 20.03 15.91 -7.02
C LYS A 119 21.16 16.34 -6.09
N ASP A 120 20.83 16.92 -4.95
CA ASP A 120 21.79 17.40 -3.95
C ASP A 120 22.30 16.27 -3.03
N LEU A 121 21.55 15.16 -2.95
CA LEU A 121 21.92 13.90 -2.26
C LEU A 121 22.83 13.03 -3.14
#